data_AF-A0A1Y5MDR8-F1
#
_entry.id   AF-A0A1Y5MDR8-F1
#
_cell.length_a   1.000
_cell.length_b   1.000
_cell.length_c   1.000
_cell.angle_alpha   90.00
_cell.angle_beta   90.00
_cell.angle_gamma   90.00
#
_symmetry.space_group_name_H-M   'P 1'
#
loop_
_entity.id
_entity.type
_entity.pdbx_description
1 polymer ?
#
loop_
_entity_poly.entity_id
_entity_poly.type
_entity_poly.pdbx_seq_one_letter_code
_entity_poly.pdbx_strand_id
1 'polypeptide(L)'
;MAKLNLDLTEIELNELSTASFQEQDEKQETKKTGGRPKSANPADKRTTMFLSSEELDFLDEMGHITRTNRTQYLRSIIREKMEDFKSKKAINMLK
;
A
#
# COMPACT_ATOMS: atom_id res chain seq x y z
N MET A 1 -35.22 2.99 -6.16
CA MET A 1 -33.98 2.18 -6.00
C MET A 1 -34.04 1.04 -6.99
N ALA A 2 -33.41 1.20 -8.15
CA ALA A 2 -33.35 0.13 -9.16
C ALA A 2 -32.28 -0.89 -8.73
N LYS A 3 -32.65 -2.17 -8.63
CA LYS A 3 -31.71 -3.26 -8.34
C LYS A 3 -30.92 -3.57 -9.62
N LEU A 4 -29.60 -3.38 -9.57
CA LEU A 4 -28.67 -3.82 -10.61
C LEU A 4 -28.44 -5.33 -10.44
N ASN A 5 -28.94 -6.12 -11.38
CA ASN A 5 -28.57 -7.52 -11.52
C ASN A 5 -27.42 -7.59 -12.54
N LEU A 6 -26.20 -7.86 -12.07
CA LEU A 6 -25.08 -8.19 -12.94
C LEU A 6 -25.09 -9.71 -13.16
N ASP A 7 -25.51 -10.13 -14.35
CA ASP A 7 -25.35 -11.49 -14.83
C ASP A 7 -23.91 -11.64 -15.37
N LEU A 8 -23.13 -12.52 -14.75
CA LEU A 8 -21.68 -12.70 -15.01
C LEU A 8 -21.41 -13.85 -16.00
N THR A 9 -22.40 -14.29 -16.76
CA THR A 9 -22.33 -15.57 -17.46
C THR A 9 -21.63 -15.54 -18.83
N GLU A 10 -21.30 -14.38 -19.41
CA GLU A 10 -20.60 -14.33 -20.71
C GLU A 10 -19.62 -13.15 -20.81
N ILE A 11 -18.75 -12.97 -19.81
CA ILE A 11 -17.53 -12.17 -20.03
C ILE A 11 -16.48 -13.13 -20.57
N GLU A 12 -16.45 -13.28 -21.89
CA GLU A 12 -15.26 -13.75 -22.59
C GLU A 12 -14.11 -12.83 -22.16
N LEU A 13 -13.34 -13.32 -21.18
CA LEU A 13 -12.04 -12.79 -20.77
C LEU A 13 -11.10 -12.90 -21.95
N ASN A 14 -11.26 -12.00 -22.93
CA ASN A 14 -10.24 -11.73 -23.91
C ASN A 14 -9.02 -11.28 -23.12
N GLU A 15 -8.04 -12.17 -23.01
CA GLU A 15 -6.75 -11.92 -22.37
C GLU A 15 -6.18 -10.62 -22.94
N LEU A 16 -6.26 -9.55 -22.14
CA LEU A 16 -5.59 -8.30 -22.45
C LEU A 16 -4.10 -8.61 -22.57
N SER A 17 -3.57 -8.50 -23.78
CA SER A 17 -2.16 -8.81 -24.09
C SER A 17 -1.23 -8.06 -23.14
N THR A 18 -0.48 -8.82 -22.33
CA THR A 18 0.47 -8.30 -21.35
C THR A 18 1.84 -7.93 -21.96
N ALA A 19 1.98 -8.05 -23.28
CA ALA A 19 3.24 -7.78 -23.99
C ALA A 19 3.78 -6.36 -23.75
N SER A 20 2.90 -5.37 -23.62
CA SER A 20 3.27 -3.98 -23.36
C SER A 20 3.80 -3.72 -21.94
N PHE A 21 3.55 -4.62 -20.98
CA PHE A 21 4.05 -4.50 -19.61
C PHE A 21 5.47 -5.07 -19.49
N GLN A 22 5.78 -6.16 -20.19
CA GLN A 22 7.13 -6.75 -20.19
C GLN A 22 8.18 -5.80 -20.79
N GLU A 23 7.83 -5.06 -21.84
CA GLU A 23 8.73 -4.06 -22.47
C GLU A 23 9.02 -2.84 -21.58
N GLN A 24 8.20 -2.58 -20.56
CA GLN A 24 8.46 -1.48 -19.60
C GLN A 24 9.43 -1.89 -18.49
N ASP A 25 9.42 -3.16 -18.09
CA ASP A 25 10.32 -3.69 -17.05
C ASP A 25 11.77 -3.79 -17.55
N GLU A 26 12.00 -4.21 -18.79
CA GLU A 26 13.37 -4.30 -19.36
C GLU A 26 14.06 -2.93 -19.48
N LYS A 27 13.30 -1.84 -19.67
CA LYS A 27 13.86 -0.48 -19.82
C LYS A 27 14.37 0.13 -18.50
N GLN A 28 14.09 -0.47 -17.34
CA GLN A 28 14.56 0.06 -16.05
C GLN A 28 15.98 -0.37 -15.68
N GLU A 29 16.57 -1.39 -16.30
CA GLU A 29 17.85 -1.94 -15.82
C GLU A 29 19.09 -1.10 -16.16
N THR A 30 19.04 -0.15 -17.10
CA THR A 30 20.26 0.46 -17.66
C THR A 30 20.61 1.88 -17.20
N LYS A 31 19.96 2.45 -16.17
CA LYS A 31 20.39 3.74 -15.61
C LYS A 31 21.32 3.59 -14.39
N LYS A 32 22.56 3.17 -14.63
CA LYS A 32 23.65 3.32 -13.65
C LYS A 32 24.74 4.24 -14.19
N THR A 33 24.69 5.51 -13.79
CA THR A 33 25.86 6.40 -13.60
C THR A 33 25.38 7.71 -12.96
N GLY A 34 25.55 7.85 -11.64
CA GLY A 34 25.38 9.14 -10.93
C GLY A 34 24.27 9.26 -9.88
N GLY A 35 23.55 8.20 -9.54
CA GLY A 35 22.55 8.24 -8.46
C GLY A 35 23.14 7.94 -7.08
N ARG A 36 22.69 8.65 -6.03
CA ARG A 36 22.98 8.30 -4.63
C ARG A 36 22.65 6.82 -4.39
N PRO A 37 23.51 6.03 -3.73
CA PRO A 37 23.22 4.62 -3.46
C PRO A 37 21.88 4.50 -2.73
N LYS A 38 21.07 3.50 -3.12
CA LYS A 38 19.78 3.21 -2.48
C LYS A 38 20.02 3.11 -0.97
N SER A 39 19.31 3.90 -0.17
CA SER A 39 19.54 3.90 1.27
C SER A 39 19.11 2.56 1.87
N ALA A 40 19.95 2.01 2.74
CA ALA A 40 19.65 0.80 3.49
C ALA A 40 18.67 1.05 4.64
N ASN A 41 18.33 2.32 4.91
CA ASN A 41 17.42 2.70 5.98
C ASN A 41 16.01 2.15 5.68
N PRO A 42 15.47 1.26 6.53
CA PRO A 42 14.11 0.75 6.37
C PRO A 42 13.06 1.86 6.31
N ALA A 43 13.32 3.03 6.93
CA ALA A 43 12.40 4.16 6.93
C ALA A 43 12.26 4.84 5.55
N ASP A 44 13.22 4.62 4.64
CA ASP A 44 13.26 5.23 3.31
C ASP A 44 12.68 4.32 2.22
N LYS A 45 12.30 3.08 2.58
CA LYS A 45 11.62 2.17 1.65
C LYS A 45 10.25 2.75 1.29
N ARG A 46 10.01 2.88 -0.01
CA ARG A 46 8.71 3.26 -0.55
C ARG A 46 7.82 2.02 -0.61
N THR A 47 6.60 2.15 -0.12
CA THR A 47 5.56 1.12 -0.16
C THR A 47 4.31 1.71 -0.78
N THR A 48 3.70 1.00 -1.72
CA THR A 48 2.41 1.34 -2.31
C THR A 48 1.31 0.59 -1.56
N MET A 49 0.22 1.27 -1.22
CA MET A 49 -0.94 0.67 -0.56
C MET A 49 -2.21 1.21 -1.20
N PHE A 50 -3.23 0.35 -1.27
CA PHE A 50 -4.56 0.73 -1.74
C PHE A 50 -5.41 1.06 -0.51
N LEU A 51 -5.87 2.31 -0.44
CA LEU A 51 -6.74 2.83 0.60
C LEU A 51 -8.02 3.34 -0.05
N SER A 52 -9.14 3.24 0.66
CA SER A 52 -10.39 3.87 0.23
C SER A 52 -10.29 5.39 0.28
N SER A 53 -11.22 6.09 -0.37
CA SER A 53 -11.30 7.55 -0.27
C SER A 53 -11.50 8.01 1.17
N GLU A 54 -12.39 7.35 1.91
CA GLU A 54 -12.67 7.66 3.32
C GLU A 54 -11.43 7.51 4.21
N GLU A 55 -10.61 6.48 3.96
CA GLU A 55 -9.37 6.27 4.69
C GLU A 55 -8.33 7.36 4.37
N LEU A 56 -8.27 7.83 3.13
CA LEU A 56 -7.38 8.92 2.74
C LEU A 56 -7.80 10.24 3.40
N ASP A 57 -9.10 10.54 3.40
CA ASP A 57 -9.66 11.75 4.02
C ASP A 57 -9.41 11.75 5.53
N PHE A 58 -9.59 10.60 6.20
CA PHE A 58 -9.26 10.44 7.61
C PHE A 58 -7.78 10.70 7.90
N LEU A 59 -6.87 10.17 7.08
CA LEU A 59 -5.43 10.39 7.26
C LEU A 59 -5.03 11.84 7.03
N ASP A 60 -5.70 12.56 6.14
CA ASP A 60 -5.52 14.00 5.96
C ASP A 60 -5.96 14.79 7.19
N GLU A 61 -7.19 14.57 7.64
CA GLU A 61 -7.76 15.29 8.77
C GLU A 61 -6.88 15.09 10.02
N MET A 62 -6.52 13.85 10.30
CA MET A 62 -5.67 13.54 11.46
C MET A 62 -4.24 14.03 11.27
N GLY A 63 -3.71 14.02 10.05
CA GLY A 63 -2.43 14.63 9.73
C GLY A 63 -2.42 16.13 10.03
N HIS A 64 -3.49 16.85 9.65
CA HIS A 64 -3.67 18.26 9.95
C HIS A 64 -3.73 18.54 11.47
N ILE A 65 -4.52 17.76 12.22
CA ILE A 65 -4.66 17.92 13.68
C ILE A 65 -3.33 17.69 14.39
N THR A 66 -2.62 16.63 14.01
CA THR A 66 -1.35 16.22 14.66
C THR A 66 -0.12 16.95 14.11
N ARG A 67 -0.29 17.79 13.09
CA ARG A 67 0.80 18.45 12.35
C ARG A 67 1.82 17.46 11.78
N THR A 68 1.34 16.32 11.30
CA THR A 68 2.15 15.28 10.65
C THR A 68 1.65 15.03 9.23
N ASN A 69 2.49 14.47 8.35
CA ASN A 69 2.01 14.07 7.02
C ASN A 69 1.29 12.71 7.08
N ARG A 70 0.47 12.41 6.06
CA ARG A 70 -0.29 11.14 5.97
C ARG A 70 0.57 9.92 6.26
N THR A 71 1.76 9.85 5.66
CA THR A 71 2.66 8.70 5.81
C THR A 71 3.19 8.55 7.23
N GLN A 72 3.54 9.66 7.91
CA GLN A 72 4.03 9.65 9.28
C GLN A 72 2.92 9.23 10.24
N TYR A 73 1.72 9.77 10.07
CA TYR A 73 0.56 9.40 10.89
C TYR A 73 0.16 7.94 10.68
N LEU A 74 0.14 7.47 9.44
CA LEU A 74 -0.13 6.06 9.14
C LEU A 74 0.92 5.12 9.76
N ARG A 75 2.20 5.53 9.77
CA ARG A 75 3.27 4.79 10.45
C ARG A 75 3.08 4.74 11.97
N SER A 76 2.54 5.79 12.61
CA SER A 76 2.27 5.75 14.05
C SER A 76 1.13 4.79 14.37
N ILE A 77 0.04 4.81 13.59
CA ILE A 77 -1.07 3.85 13.75
C ILE A 77 -0.58 2.42 13.60
N ILE A 78 0.19 2.12 12.55
CA ILE A 78 0.72 0.77 12.32
C ILE A 78 1.60 0.33 13.49
N ARG A 79 2.45 1.22 14.02
CA ARG A 79 3.31 0.90 15.17
C ARG A 79 2.49 0.54 16.40
N GLU A 80 1.50 1.36 16.75
CA GLU A 80 0.60 1.12 17.88
C GLU A 80 -0.11 -0.23 17.74
N LYS A 81 -0.71 -0.50 16.58
CA LYS A 81 -1.39 -1.78 16.32
C LYS A 81 -0.43 -2.97 16.39
N MET A 82 0.79 -2.83 15.89
CA MET A 82 1.78 -3.91 15.95
C MET A 82 2.23 -4.23 17.37
N GLU A 83 2.28 -3.25 18.26
CA GLU A 83 2.55 -3.47 19.69
C GLU A 83 1.40 -4.23 20.36
N ASP A 84 0.15 -3.86 20.06
CA ASP A 84 -1.05 -4.59 20.50
C ASP A 84 -1.07 -6.03 19.99
N PHE A 85 -0.68 -6.27 18.73
CA PHE A 85 -0.62 -7.61 18.17
C PHE A 85 0.45 -8.46 18.85
N LYS A 86 1.63 -7.88 19.13
CA LYS A 86 2.72 -8.58 19.82
C LYS A 86 2.31 -8.95 21.25
N SER A 87 1.67 -8.03 21.99
CA SER A 87 1.22 -8.29 23.35
C SER A 87 0.16 -9.39 23.40
N LYS A 88 -0.84 -9.35 22.51
CA LYS A 88 -1.87 -10.40 22.38
C LYS A 88 -1.28 -11.75 21.99
N LYS A 89 -0.31 -11.77 21.06
CA LYS A 89 0.39 -13.00 20.67
C LYS A 89 1.16 -13.60 21.84
N ALA A 90 1.85 -12.77 22.63
CA ALA A 90 2.55 -13.23 23.83
C ALA A 90 1.60 -13.85 24.86
N ILE A 91 0.43 -13.25 25.09
CA ILE A 91 -0.61 -13.80 25.99
C ILE A 91 -1.13 -15.14 25.49
N ASN A 92 -1.39 -15.28 24.18
CA ASN A 92 -1.88 -16.53 23.61
C ASN A 92 -0.85 -17.66 23.57
N MET A 93 0.45 -17.37 23.62
CA MET A 93 1.52 -18.40 23.71
C MET A 93 1.79 -18.87 25.14
N LEU A 94 1.27 -18.16 26.15
CA LEU A 94 1.40 -18.52 27.58
C LEU A 94 0.19 -19.32 28.11
N LYS A 95 -0.85 -19.49 27.30
CA LYS A 95 -2.00 -20.36 27.58
C LYS A 95 -1.81 -21.71 26.91
#